data_AF-A0A2V7QUM9-F1
#
_entry.id   AF-A0A2V7QUM9-F1
#
_cell.length_a   1.000
_cell.length_b   1.000
_cell.length_c   1.000
_cell.angle_alpha   90.00
_cell.angle_beta   90.00
_cell.angle_gamma   90.00
#
_symmetry.space_group_name_H-M   'P 1'
#
loop_
_entity.id
_entity.type
_entity.pdbx_description
1 polymer ?
#
loop_
_entity_poly.entity_id
_entity_poly.type
_entity_poly.pdbx_seq_one_letter_code
_entity_poly.pdbx_strand_id
1 'polypeptide(L)'
;KNLQAVVDVGKSQNNALLWGPAQVLRSLVFSYITDVWGDVPYSEALRGDSGVITPAYDAQKDIYTGLFADLDAATTAMAAAPATAIKLGAADPFFSGGAAGWQRFANSIRARLAMRLANVDPTSAQAELNAALAAPGGLISSNAQNANFPWPGDGVYDNPWMVNFRTRDDHRMSNTLMNEMLPVNDPRVSVYAQPTVADSTVYAGMPNALTQSGASAYFTISSRPGAVFYGATVYSCPTCGARTGAKYPSFALTYAEVSFILAEAAERGWVTTAGTAAALYNQGIQASMDQWGVTDAAAVTAYLNDSVNIVYKGGTPGLRQIALQKWIALYTNGVQAWAEWRRTCVPETLVPGPDAVQNTVPRRYQYSIRELSVNEANVKAAVARQGPDVFSTRMYWDNNPTAAPTYPGPTCGTRP
;
A
#
# COMPACT_ATOMS: atom_id res chain seq x y z
N LYS A 1 6.15 9.57 17.13
CA LYS A 1 6.83 9.84 18.43
C LYS A 1 7.00 8.57 19.27
N ASN A 2 5.95 7.82 19.60
CA ASN A 2 6.06 6.62 20.46
C ASN A 2 7.10 5.60 19.96
N LEU A 3 7.12 5.31 18.65
CA LEU A 3 8.14 4.43 18.04
C LEU A 3 9.57 4.96 18.25
N GLN A 4 9.78 6.27 18.18
CA GLN A 4 11.10 6.87 18.44
C GLN A 4 11.56 6.61 19.87
N ALA A 5 10.66 6.75 20.86
CA ALA A 5 11.00 6.47 22.25
C ALA A 5 11.44 5.01 22.46
N VAL A 6 10.78 4.05 21.79
CA VAL A 6 11.20 2.63 21.82
C VAL A 6 12.55 2.44 21.14
N VAL A 7 12.80 3.11 20.02
CA VAL A 7 14.10 3.08 19.34
C VAL A 7 15.21 3.60 20.26
N ASP A 8 14.99 4.75 20.92
CA ASP A 8 15.99 5.38 21.80
C ASP A 8 16.30 4.49 23.01
N VAL A 9 15.27 3.89 23.62
CA VAL A 9 15.43 2.94 24.74
C VAL A 9 16.16 1.67 24.29
N GLY A 10 15.75 1.06 23.17
CA GLY A 10 16.41 -0.15 22.70
C GLY A 10 17.87 0.08 22.29
N LYS A 11 18.19 1.24 21.70
CA LYS A 11 19.58 1.61 21.36
C LYS A 11 20.43 1.87 22.60
N SER A 12 19.90 2.55 23.62
CA SER A 12 20.65 2.78 24.88
C SER A 12 20.96 1.47 25.64
N GLN A 13 20.13 0.45 25.44
CA GLN A 13 20.33 -0.90 25.98
C GLN A 13 21.15 -1.81 25.06
N ASN A 14 21.62 -1.33 23.92
CA ASN A 14 22.26 -2.13 22.87
C ASN A 14 21.45 -3.38 22.47
N ASN A 15 20.12 -3.25 22.41
CA ASN A 15 19.21 -4.36 22.12
C ASN A 15 18.47 -4.16 20.80
N ALA A 16 19.03 -4.72 19.73
CA ALA A 16 18.46 -4.67 18.38
C ALA A 16 17.10 -5.37 18.25
N LEU A 17 16.79 -6.33 19.12
CA LEU A 17 15.49 -7.01 19.11
C LEU A 17 14.37 -6.17 19.74
N LEU A 18 14.71 -5.01 20.33
CA LEU A 18 13.75 -3.99 20.78
C LEU A 18 13.68 -2.81 19.78
N TRP A 19 14.82 -2.20 19.45
CA TRP A 19 14.80 -1.00 18.61
C TRP A 19 14.57 -1.31 17.12
N GLY A 20 15.02 -2.46 16.62
CA GLY A 20 14.89 -2.85 15.21
C GLY A 20 13.43 -2.84 14.75
N PRO A 21 12.54 -3.61 15.39
CA PRO A 21 11.09 -3.61 15.09
C PRO A 21 10.46 -2.21 15.09
N ALA A 22 10.77 -1.40 16.10
CA ALA A 22 10.24 -0.04 16.23
C ALA A 22 10.76 0.89 15.12
N GLN A 23 12.02 0.74 14.71
CA GLN A 23 12.60 1.48 13.59
C GLN A 23 11.95 1.09 12.26
N VAL A 24 11.67 -0.21 12.05
CA VAL A 24 10.94 -0.69 10.85
C VAL A 24 9.55 -0.07 10.76
N LEU A 25 8.77 -0.09 11.85
CA LEU A 25 7.46 0.56 11.88
C LEU A 25 7.55 2.08 11.70
N ARG A 26 8.58 2.72 12.27
CA ARG A 26 8.79 4.17 12.12
C ARG A 26 9.05 4.51 10.66
N SER A 27 9.91 3.74 9.98
CA SER A 27 10.18 3.88 8.55
C SER A 27 8.94 3.63 7.70
N LEU A 28 8.13 2.62 8.03
CA LEU A 28 6.83 2.41 7.39
C LEU A 28 5.96 3.67 7.50
N VAL A 29 5.77 4.20 8.71
CA VAL A 29 4.94 5.41 8.94
C VAL A 29 5.48 6.61 8.17
N PHE A 30 6.79 6.88 8.21
CA PHE A 30 7.37 7.99 7.44
C PHE A 30 7.23 7.80 5.93
N SER A 31 7.30 6.57 5.41
CA SER A 31 7.03 6.31 4.00
C SER A 31 5.60 6.67 3.61
N TYR A 32 4.60 6.32 4.44
CA TYR A 32 3.22 6.76 4.24
C TYR A 32 3.09 8.29 4.28
N ILE A 33 3.74 8.95 5.24
CA ILE A 33 3.67 10.42 5.38
C ILE A 33 4.28 11.09 4.14
N THR A 34 5.51 10.76 3.77
CA THR A 34 6.13 11.41 2.60
C THR A 34 5.38 11.07 1.32
N ASP A 35 4.81 9.86 1.17
CA ASP A 35 4.01 9.51 -0.02
C ASP A 35 2.66 10.26 -0.09
N VAL A 36 2.23 10.94 0.97
CA VAL A 36 0.98 11.74 0.99
C VAL A 36 1.26 13.23 0.81
N TRP A 37 2.32 13.77 1.44
CA TRP A 37 2.59 15.21 1.49
C TRP A 37 3.86 15.69 0.77
N GLY A 38 4.77 14.79 0.41
CA GLY A 38 6.05 15.15 -0.20
C GLY A 38 7.10 15.41 0.85
N ASP A 39 7.71 16.59 0.79
CA ASP A 39 8.69 17.03 1.77
C ASP A 39 8.03 17.15 3.15
N VAL A 40 8.64 16.60 4.19
CA VAL A 40 8.08 16.61 5.56
C VAL A 40 9.21 16.63 6.59
N PRO A 41 8.95 17.03 7.84
CA PRO A 41 9.91 16.81 8.92
C PRO A 41 10.29 15.34 9.02
N TYR A 42 11.59 15.04 8.93
CA TYR A 42 12.11 13.68 9.04
C TYR A 42 13.35 13.60 9.94
N SER A 43 14.49 14.15 9.51
CA SER A 43 15.76 14.12 10.27
C SER A 43 15.70 14.91 11.58
N GLU A 44 14.95 16.01 11.59
CA GLU A 44 14.69 16.83 12.77
C GLU A 44 13.38 16.49 13.50
N ALA A 45 12.57 15.60 12.93
CA ALA A 45 11.27 15.25 13.49
C ALA A 45 11.38 14.53 14.84
N LEU A 46 10.32 14.60 15.64
CA LEU A 46 10.16 13.89 16.91
C LEU A 46 11.15 14.32 18.02
N ARG A 47 11.88 15.43 17.82
CA ARG A 47 12.88 16.01 18.73
C ARG A 47 12.38 17.23 19.52
N GLY A 48 11.06 17.38 19.66
CA GLY A 48 10.44 18.46 20.44
C GLY A 48 10.94 18.51 21.90
N ASP A 49 11.07 17.35 22.55
CA ASP A 49 11.59 17.25 23.93
C ASP A 49 13.07 17.66 24.04
N SER A 50 13.78 17.73 22.91
CA SER A 50 15.16 18.19 22.79
C SER A 50 15.27 19.63 22.29
N GLY A 51 14.16 20.38 22.26
CA GLY A 51 14.12 21.79 21.88
C GLY A 51 13.87 22.07 20.39
N VAL A 52 13.75 21.04 19.54
CA VAL A 52 13.46 21.23 18.11
C VAL A 52 11.95 21.34 17.91
N ILE A 53 11.43 22.57 18.01
CA ILE A 53 9.99 22.86 17.96
C ILE A 53 9.50 23.33 16.58
N THR A 54 10.42 23.69 15.68
CA THR A 54 10.16 24.08 14.28
C THR A 54 11.08 23.28 13.35
N PRO A 55 10.88 21.95 13.25
CA PRO A 55 11.79 21.09 12.47
C PRO A 55 11.74 21.45 10.98
N ALA A 56 12.90 21.39 10.34
CA ALA A 56 13.02 21.53 8.90
C ALA A 56 12.24 20.43 8.17
N TYR A 57 11.74 20.77 6.98
CA TYR A 57 11.09 19.82 6.07
C TYR A 57 12.15 19.27 5.12
N ASP A 58 12.44 17.98 5.24
CA ASP A 58 13.45 17.31 4.42
C ASP A 58 12.90 17.06 3.01
N ALA A 59 13.78 17.09 2.01
CA ALA A 59 13.39 16.76 0.65
C ALA A 59 12.98 15.27 0.57
N GLN A 60 11.91 14.96 -0.15
CA GLN A 60 11.42 13.59 -0.28
C GLN A 60 12.49 12.60 -0.76
N LYS A 61 13.41 13.04 -1.64
CA LYS A 61 14.56 12.21 -2.05
C LYS A 61 15.42 11.79 -0.87
N ASP A 62 15.78 12.72 0.00
CA ASP A 62 16.64 12.47 1.17
C ASP A 62 15.92 11.63 2.22
N ILE A 63 14.60 11.82 2.36
CA ILE A 63 13.76 10.95 3.20
C ILE A 63 13.83 9.51 2.70
N TYR A 64 13.67 9.26 1.40
CA TYR A 64 13.80 7.91 0.83
C TYR A 64 15.17 7.29 1.11
N THR A 65 16.26 8.05 0.92
CA THR A 65 17.62 7.60 1.27
C THR A 65 17.74 7.24 2.75
N GLY A 66 17.19 8.07 3.64
CA GLY A 66 17.17 7.79 5.09
C GLY A 66 16.34 6.54 5.43
N LEU A 67 15.21 6.33 4.77
CA LEU A 67 14.36 5.16 4.96
C LEU A 67 15.07 3.86 4.57
N PHE A 68 15.80 3.83 3.44
CA PHE A 68 16.60 2.67 3.07
C PHE A 68 17.67 2.36 4.11
N ALA A 69 18.41 3.38 4.56
CA ALA A 69 19.44 3.24 5.58
C ALA A 69 18.87 2.75 6.92
N ASP A 70 17.74 3.30 7.37
CA ASP A 70 17.06 2.90 8.61
C ASP A 70 16.61 1.44 8.55
N LEU A 71 16.04 1.00 7.42
CA LEU A 71 15.57 -0.37 7.25
C LEU A 71 16.73 -1.37 7.16
N ASP A 72 17.78 -1.04 6.43
CA ASP A 72 19.00 -1.87 6.32
C ASP A 72 19.70 -2.02 7.68
N ALA A 73 19.88 -0.91 8.41
CA ALA A 73 20.48 -0.93 9.73
C ALA A 73 19.67 -1.79 10.72
N ALA A 74 18.34 -1.70 10.68
CA ALA A 74 17.47 -2.53 11.51
C ALA A 74 17.60 -4.02 11.17
N THR A 75 17.56 -4.39 9.87
CA THR A 75 17.73 -5.77 9.41
C THR A 75 19.07 -6.35 9.85
N THR A 76 20.16 -5.62 9.60
CA THR A 76 21.54 -6.04 9.91
C THR A 76 21.74 -6.20 11.41
N ALA A 77 21.28 -5.23 12.21
CA ALA A 77 21.42 -5.31 13.66
C ALA A 77 20.60 -6.44 14.29
N MET A 78 19.38 -6.68 13.81
CA MET A 78 18.59 -7.84 14.26
C MET A 78 19.24 -9.17 13.88
N ALA A 79 19.97 -9.23 12.75
CA ALA A 79 20.69 -10.42 12.33
C ALA A 79 21.90 -10.72 13.24
N ALA A 80 22.59 -9.67 13.67
CA ALA A 80 23.75 -9.75 14.54
C ALA A 80 23.40 -9.90 16.03
N ALA A 81 22.13 -9.78 16.41
CA ALA A 81 21.71 -9.84 17.79
C ALA A 81 22.00 -11.23 18.41
N PRO A 82 22.60 -11.29 19.62
CA PRO A 82 22.86 -12.57 20.28
C PRO A 82 21.55 -13.28 20.63
N ALA A 83 21.57 -14.61 20.69
CA ALA A 83 20.39 -15.41 21.06
C ALA A 83 19.81 -15.06 22.44
N THR A 84 20.62 -14.47 23.32
CA THR A 84 20.27 -14.01 24.67
C THR A 84 19.62 -12.62 24.70
N ALA A 85 19.57 -11.89 23.57
CA ALA A 85 18.95 -10.58 23.50
C ALA A 85 17.45 -10.67 23.84
N ILE A 86 16.98 -9.73 24.67
CA ILE A 86 15.58 -9.69 25.11
C ILE A 86 14.69 -9.32 23.92
N LYS A 87 13.68 -10.15 23.66
CA LYS A 87 12.70 -9.97 22.58
C LYS A 87 11.45 -9.27 23.11
N LEU A 88 10.69 -8.62 22.21
CA LEU A 88 9.38 -8.06 22.53
C LEU A 88 8.34 -9.13 22.95
N GLY A 89 8.47 -10.37 22.45
CA GLY A 89 7.53 -11.44 22.74
C GLY A 89 6.09 -11.07 22.37
N ALA A 90 5.13 -11.33 23.27
CA ALA A 90 3.72 -11.02 23.05
C ALA A 90 3.39 -9.52 22.92
N ALA A 91 4.32 -8.63 23.27
CA ALA A 91 4.16 -7.19 23.03
C ALA A 91 4.29 -6.80 21.54
N ASP A 92 4.78 -7.72 20.70
CA ASP A 92 4.82 -7.56 19.25
C ASP A 92 3.66 -8.35 18.60
N PRO A 93 2.61 -7.66 18.12
CA PRO A 93 1.49 -8.32 17.47
C PRO A 93 1.80 -8.80 16.05
N PHE A 94 2.86 -8.34 15.39
CA PHE A 94 3.15 -8.74 14.01
C PHE A 94 3.83 -10.09 13.95
N PHE A 95 4.91 -10.26 14.73
CA PHE A 95 5.80 -11.41 14.60
C PHE A 95 6.19 -12.03 15.95
N SER A 96 5.51 -11.67 17.05
CA SER A 96 5.75 -12.20 18.40
C SER A 96 7.20 -12.08 18.87
N GLY A 97 7.92 -11.04 18.44
CA GLY A 97 9.33 -10.80 18.71
C GLY A 97 10.30 -11.57 17.80
N GLY A 98 9.80 -12.18 16.73
CA GLY A 98 10.58 -12.94 15.77
C GLY A 98 11.40 -12.04 14.83
N ALA A 99 12.72 -11.96 15.08
CA ALA A 99 13.65 -11.15 14.28
C ALA A 99 13.55 -11.42 12.77
N ALA A 100 13.46 -12.69 12.36
CA ALA A 100 13.36 -13.06 10.95
C ALA A 100 12.09 -12.52 10.25
N GLY A 101 10.98 -12.40 10.98
CA GLY A 101 9.75 -11.78 10.45
C GLY A 101 9.94 -10.29 10.21
N TRP A 102 10.54 -9.59 11.18
CA TRP A 102 10.86 -8.16 11.06
C TRP A 102 11.88 -7.87 9.96
N GLN A 103 12.90 -8.71 9.79
CA GLN A 103 13.86 -8.61 8.69
C GLN A 103 13.17 -8.74 7.33
N ARG A 104 12.35 -9.77 7.13
CA ARG A 104 11.57 -9.94 5.89
C ARG A 104 10.68 -8.75 5.61
N PHE A 105 10.00 -8.24 6.64
CA PHE A 105 9.15 -7.08 6.48
C PHE A 105 9.95 -5.83 6.10
N ALA A 106 11.07 -5.57 6.78
CA ALA A 106 11.95 -4.44 6.50
C ALA A 106 12.49 -4.47 5.07
N ASN A 107 13.02 -5.61 4.63
CA ASN A 107 13.54 -5.79 3.28
C ASN A 107 12.43 -5.67 2.23
N SER A 108 11.21 -6.12 2.55
CA SER A 108 10.07 -5.97 1.63
C SER A 108 9.57 -4.53 1.54
N ILE A 109 9.65 -3.75 2.63
CA ILE A 109 9.44 -2.29 2.56
C ILE A 109 10.51 -1.66 1.66
N ARG A 110 11.79 -2.03 1.82
CA ARG A 110 12.86 -1.56 0.91
C ARG A 110 12.54 -1.88 -0.55
N ALA A 111 12.10 -3.10 -0.85
CA ALA A 111 11.71 -3.49 -2.21
C ALA A 111 10.55 -2.64 -2.76
N ARG A 112 9.53 -2.33 -1.92
CA ARG A 112 8.43 -1.42 -2.28
C ARG A 112 8.95 -0.01 -2.59
N LEU A 113 9.77 0.56 -1.71
CA LEU A 113 10.32 1.91 -1.87
C LEU A 113 11.26 2.00 -3.08
N ALA A 114 12.09 0.98 -3.31
CA ALA A 114 12.93 0.87 -4.49
C ALA A 114 12.07 0.90 -5.76
N MET A 115 10.99 0.11 -5.81
CA MET A 115 10.10 0.13 -6.97
C MET A 115 9.33 1.45 -7.12
N ARG A 116 9.08 2.18 -6.03
CA ARG A 116 8.53 3.54 -6.10
C ARG A 116 9.46 4.49 -6.87
N LEU A 117 10.77 4.36 -6.68
CA LEU A 117 11.78 5.20 -7.34
C LEU A 117 12.05 4.80 -8.79
N ALA A 118 11.49 3.69 -9.29
CA ALA A 118 11.90 3.09 -10.56
C ALA A 118 11.83 4.02 -11.78
N ASN A 119 10.94 5.01 -11.75
CA ASN A 119 10.75 5.96 -12.85
C ASN A 119 11.62 7.23 -12.73
N VAL A 120 12.00 7.62 -11.52
CA VAL A 120 12.77 8.86 -11.25
C VAL A 120 14.26 8.61 -11.09
N ASP A 121 14.63 7.46 -10.50
CA ASP A 121 16.01 7.07 -10.22
C ASP A 121 16.15 5.53 -10.32
N PRO A 122 16.14 4.98 -11.56
CA PRO A 122 16.19 3.54 -11.78
C PRO A 122 17.50 2.91 -11.28
N THR A 123 18.61 3.65 -11.30
CA THR A 123 19.91 3.16 -10.83
C THR A 123 19.89 2.92 -9.33
N SER A 124 19.47 3.90 -8.54
CA SER A 124 19.33 3.72 -7.08
C SER A 124 18.26 2.70 -6.74
N ALA A 125 17.14 2.69 -7.47
CA ALA A 125 16.08 1.69 -7.30
C ALA A 125 16.58 0.26 -7.48
N GLN A 126 17.31 -0.02 -8.57
CA GLN A 126 17.88 -1.34 -8.84
C GLN A 126 18.89 -1.74 -7.75
N ALA A 127 19.77 -0.83 -7.35
CA ALA A 127 20.76 -1.09 -6.30
C ALA A 127 20.10 -1.45 -4.96
N GLU A 128 19.10 -0.68 -4.53
CA GLU A 128 18.38 -0.91 -3.27
C GLU A 128 17.55 -2.19 -3.28
N LEU A 129 16.91 -2.52 -4.41
CA LEU A 129 16.19 -3.78 -4.55
C LEU A 129 17.12 -4.98 -4.43
N ASN A 130 18.27 -4.95 -5.11
CA ASN A 130 19.26 -6.02 -5.06
C ASN A 130 19.88 -6.14 -3.66
N ALA A 131 20.13 -5.02 -2.98
CA ALA A 131 20.58 -5.03 -1.59
C ALA A 131 19.53 -5.65 -0.65
N ALA A 132 18.24 -5.30 -0.81
CA ALA A 132 17.16 -5.88 -0.01
C ALA A 132 16.97 -7.38 -0.24
N LEU A 133 17.19 -7.85 -1.47
CA LEU A 133 17.17 -9.28 -1.82
C LEU A 133 18.31 -10.07 -1.17
N ALA A 134 19.50 -9.47 -1.09
CA ALA A 134 20.68 -10.07 -0.49
C ALA A 134 20.74 -9.93 1.05
N ALA A 135 19.90 -9.07 1.62
CA ALA A 135 19.92 -8.78 3.04
C ALA A 135 19.45 -9.98 3.90
N PRO A 136 19.94 -10.10 5.15
CA PRO A 136 19.51 -11.13 6.08
C PRO A 136 17.98 -11.22 6.22
N GLY A 137 17.47 -12.43 6.32
CA GLY A 137 16.03 -12.70 6.38
C GLY A 137 15.33 -12.78 5.02
N GLY A 138 15.91 -12.18 3.96
CA GLY A 138 15.32 -12.14 2.62
C GLY A 138 14.05 -11.28 2.56
N LEU A 139 13.23 -11.48 1.53
CA LEU A 139 11.90 -10.87 1.38
C LEU A 139 10.80 -11.79 1.92
N ILE A 140 9.57 -11.27 2.02
CA ILE A 140 8.37 -12.10 2.19
C ILE A 140 8.25 -13.04 0.98
N SER A 141 8.20 -14.36 1.22
CA SER A 141 8.22 -15.39 0.17
C SER A 141 7.00 -16.32 0.16
N SER A 142 6.02 -16.09 1.04
CA SER A 142 4.72 -16.79 1.01
C SER A 142 3.65 -16.01 1.77
N ASN A 143 2.37 -16.34 1.53
CA ASN A 143 1.26 -15.71 2.25
C ASN A 143 1.31 -15.91 3.78
N ALA A 144 1.91 -17.01 4.25
CA ALA A 144 2.12 -17.25 5.69
C ALA A 144 3.10 -16.25 6.33
N GLN A 145 3.87 -15.52 5.51
CA GLN A 145 4.84 -14.53 5.94
C GLN A 145 4.35 -13.09 5.72
N ASN A 146 3.10 -12.89 5.29
CA ASN A 146 2.52 -11.56 5.11
C ASN A 146 2.67 -10.71 6.38
N ALA A 147 3.06 -9.45 6.22
CA ALA A 147 3.12 -8.51 7.32
C ALA A 147 1.71 -7.95 7.58
N ASN A 148 1.04 -8.53 8.56
CA ASN A 148 -0.34 -8.23 8.90
C ASN A 148 -0.39 -7.56 10.27
N PHE A 149 -1.19 -6.51 10.41
CA PHE A 149 -1.61 -6.03 11.71
C PHE A 149 -2.82 -6.86 12.15
N PRO A 150 -2.70 -7.72 13.19
CA PRO A 150 -3.83 -8.48 13.67
C PRO A 150 -4.74 -7.61 14.54
N TRP A 151 -6.03 -7.92 14.50
CA TRP A 151 -7.02 -7.30 15.38
C TRP A 151 -7.57 -8.37 16.32
N PRO A 152 -7.53 -8.19 17.65
CA PRO A 152 -8.08 -9.17 18.58
C PRO A 152 -9.61 -9.30 18.47
N GLY A 153 -10.30 -8.26 17.98
CA GLY A 153 -11.75 -8.29 17.78
C GLY A 153 -12.54 -8.37 19.09
N ASP A 154 -12.00 -7.77 20.16
CA ASP A 154 -12.53 -7.80 21.53
C ASP A 154 -13.54 -6.68 21.81
N GLY A 155 -13.86 -5.86 20.80
CA GLY A 155 -14.72 -4.70 20.91
C GLY A 155 -14.03 -3.40 21.31
N VAL A 156 -12.75 -3.46 21.70
CA VAL A 156 -11.91 -2.28 21.94
C VAL A 156 -10.95 -2.10 20.76
N TYR A 157 -10.29 -3.18 20.34
CA TYR A 157 -9.37 -3.22 19.22
C TYR A 157 -9.95 -4.10 18.11
N ASP A 158 -10.97 -3.55 17.46
CA ASP A 158 -11.60 -4.15 16.28
C ASP A 158 -10.98 -3.60 15.00
N ASN A 159 -10.99 -4.39 13.93
CA ASN A 159 -10.59 -3.93 12.60
C ASN A 159 -11.33 -2.63 12.22
N PRO A 160 -10.63 -1.57 11.78
CA PRO A 160 -11.23 -0.27 11.53
C PRO A 160 -12.19 -0.25 10.33
N TRP A 161 -12.00 -1.10 9.33
CA TRP A 161 -12.95 -1.23 8.21
C TRP A 161 -14.27 -1.81 8.69
N MET A 162 -14.23 -2.87 9.50
CA MET A 162 -15.44 -3.43 10.13
C MET A 162 -16.16 -2.36 10.95
N VAL A 163 -15.44 -1.64 11.83
CA VAL A 163 -16.02 -0.58 12.66
C VAL A 163 -16.67 0.51 11.80
N ASN A 164 -15.99 0.92 10.73
CA ASN A 164 -16.49 1.96 9.82
C ASN A 164 -17.76 1.54 9.08
N PHE A 165 -17.81 0.30 8.59
CA PHE A 165 -18.92 -0.25 7.82
C PHE A 165 -20.10 -0.68 8.70
N ARG A 166 -19.87 -0.97 9.99
CA ARG A 166 -20.90 -1.47 10.91
C ARG A 166 -22.06 -0.50 11.11
N THR A 167 -21.82 0.82 11.09
CA THR A 167 -22.83 1.84 11.38
C THR A 167 -23.26 2.63 10.14
N ARG A 168 -22.74 2.25 8.96
CA ARG A 168 -22.85 3.05 7.73
C ARG A 168 -23.19 2.17 6.54
N ASP A 169 -24.25 2.56 5.82
CA ASP A 169 -24.66 1.91 4.57
C ASP A 169 -24.32 2.74 3.32
N ASP A 170 -23.44 3.72 3.41
CA ASP A 170 -23.08 4.60 2.29
C ASP A 170 -21.76 4.22 1.60
N HIS A 171 -21.15 3.10 1.99
CA HIS A 171 -19.95 2.56 1.33
C HIS A 171 -20.31 1.72 0.11
N ARG A 172 -19.77 2.07 -1.06
CA ARG A 172 -19.95 1.32 -2.31
C ARG A 172 -18.62 1.05 -3.00
N MET A 173 -18.58 -0.04 -3.75
CA MET A 173 -17.45 -0.39 -4.60
C MET A 173 -17.29 0.68 -5.70
N SER A 174 -16.06 1.13 -5.91
CA SER A 174 -15.74 2.10 -6.96
C SER A 174 -16.01 1.52 -8.34
N ASN A 175 -16.66 2.28 -9.21
CA ASN A 175 -16.87 1.88 -10.61
C ASN A 175 -15.55 1.61 -11.34
N THR A 176 -14.49 2.35 -11.01
CA THR A 176 -13.16 2.10 -11.57
C THR A 176 -12.70 0.68 -11.24
N LEU A 177 -12.79 0.24 -9.99
CA LEU A 177 -12.36 -1.11 -9.61
C LEU A 177 -13.24 -2.17 -10.25
N MET A 178 -14.56 -2.00 -10.21
CA MET A 178 -15.50 -2.98 -10.75
C MET A 178 -15.39 -3.11 -12.28
N ASN A 179 -15.13 -2.01 -13.00
CA ASN A 179 -14.95 -2.03 -14.45
C ASN A 179 -13.66 -2.71 -14.90
N GLU A 180 -12.63 -2.77 -14.05
CA GLU A 180 -11.42 -3.55 -14.34
C GLU A 180 -11.61 -5.05 -14.06
N MET A 181 -12.46 -5.40 -13.08
CA MET A 181 -12.60 -6.78 -12.59
C MET A 181 -13.72 -7.57 -13.25
N LEU A 182 -14.87 -6.95 -13.51
CA LEU A 182 -16.06 -7.64 -14.03
C LEU A 182 -15.88 -8.19 -15.46
N PRO A 183 -15.30 -7.46 -16.43
CA PRO A 183 -15.18 -7.94 -17.81
C PRO A 183 -14.32 -9.20 -17.96
N VAL A 184 -13.41 -9.43 -17.01
CA VAL A 184 -12.51 -10.60 -16.97
C VAL A 184 -12.98 -11.67 -15.99
N ASN A 185 -14.20 -11.57 -15.46
CA ASN A 185 -14.78 -12.48 -14.47
C ASN A 185 -13.83 -12.73 -13.28
N ASP A 186 -13.23 -11.67 -12.73
CA ASP A 186 -12.22 -11.80 -11.69
C ASP A 186 -12.78 -12.53 -10.44
N PRO A 187 -12.22 -13.69 -10.05
CA PRO A 187 -12.70 -14.48 -8.91
C PRO A 187 -12.69 -13.73 -7.58
N ARG A 188 -11.94 -12.63 -7.45
CA ARG A 188 -11.90 -11.81 -6.23
C ARG A 188 -13.14 -10.94 -6.06
N VAL A 189 -13.96 -10.73 -7.10
CA VAL A 189 -15.16 -9.85 -7.02
C VAL A 189 -16.11 -10.29 -5.90
N SER A 190 -16.41 -11.59 -5.80
CA SER A 190 -17.32 -12.12 -4.77
C SER A 190 -16.78 -12.01 -3.34
N VAL A 191 -15.47 -11.80 -3.19
CA VAL A 191 -14.83 -11.54 -1.90
C VAL A 191 -14.76 -10.04 -1.61
N TYR A 192 -14.45 -9.22 -2.62
CA TYR A 192 -14.25 -7.78 -2.46
C TYR A 192 -15.57 -7.03 -2.33
N ALA A 193 -16.62 -7.57 -2.94
CA ALA A 193 -17.91 -6.94 -3.09
C ALA A 193 -19.04 -7.87 -2.63
N GLN A 194 -20.17 -7.29 -2.27
CA GLN A 194 -21.45 -7.99 -2.16
C GLN A 194 -22.27 -7.74 -3.44
N PRO A 195 -23.17 -8.64 -3.83
CA PRO A 195 -24.15 -8.34 -4.86
C PRO A 195 -24.97 -7.07 -4.54
N THR A 196 -25.58 -6.48 -5.57
CA THR A 196 -26.47 -5.33 -5.40
C THR A 196 -27.72 -5.71 -4.59
N VAL A 197 -28.40 -4.73 -3.99
CA VAL A 197 -29.68 -4.99 -3.29
C VAL A 197 -30.78 -5.32 -4.28
N ALA A 198 -30.79 -4.62 -5.41
CA ALA A 198 -31.82 -4.77 -6.44
C ALA A 198 -31.77 -6.16 -7.10
N ASP A 199 -30.58 -6.74 -7.24
CA ASP A 199 -30.37 -8.07 -7.81
C ASP A 199 -29.18 -8.77 -7.14
N SER A 200 -29.46 -9.87 -6.44
CA SER A 200 -28.47 -10.67 -5.70
C SER A 200 -27.49 -11.45 -6.59
N THR A 201 -27.65 -11.40 -7.91
CA THR A 201 -26.74 -12.01 -8.89
C THR A 201 -25.82 -10.99 -9.57
N VAL A 202 -26.10 -9.70 -9.38
CA VAL A 202 -25.38 -8.61 -10.05
C VAL A 202 -24.36 -8.00 -9.09
N TYR A 203 -23.17 -7.72 -9.62
CA TYR A 203 -22.17 -6.87 -8.98
C TYR A 203 -21.98 -5.61 -9.83
N ALA A 204 -21.88 -4.45 -9.19
CA ALA A 204 -21.76 -3.18 -9.88
C ALA A 204 -21.02 -2.14 -9.04
N GLY A 205 -20.30 -1.22 -9.68
CA GLY A 205 -19.68 -0.10 -8.98
C GLY A 205 -20.54 1.15 -8.97
N MET A 206 -20.15 2.10 -8.13
CA MET A 206 -20.71 3.46 -8.07
C MET A 206 -19.67 4.45 -8.60
N PRO A 207 -20.04 5.45 -9.42
CA PRO A 207 -19.13 6.53 -9.81
C PRO A 207 -18.52 7.21 -8.58
N ASN A 208 -17.21 7.46 -8.63
CA ASN A 208 -16.53 8.21 -7.58
C ASN A 208 -16.94 9.68 -7.63
N ALA A 209 -16.77 10.40 -6.51
CA ALA A 209 -17.03 11.85 -6.42
C ALA A 209 -18.41 12.29 -6.94
N LEU A 210 -19.47 11.59 -6.52
CA LEU A 210 -20.85 12.06 -6.64
C LEU A 210 -21.20 12.97 -5.46
N THR A 211 -22.12 13.92 -5.69
CA THR A 211 -22.83 14.60 -4.61
C THR A 211 -23.63 13.59 -3.78
N GLN A 212 -24.01 13.95 -2.54
CA GLN A 212 -24.84 13.09 -1.69
C GLN A 212 -26.15 12.70 -2.37
N SER A 213 -26.81 13.65 -3.05
CA SER A 213 -28.04 13.40 -3.80
C SER A 213 -27.80 12.44 -4.96
N GLY A 214 -26.70 12.61 -5.72
CA GLY A 214 -26.33 11.72 -6.81
C GLY A 214 -26.05 10.29 -6.33
N ALA A 215 -25.32 10.16 -5.22
CA ALA A 215 -24.96 8.86 -4.64
C ALA A 215 -26.17 8.05 -4.16
N SER A 216 -27.22 8.70 -3.64
CA SER A 216 -28.41 7.99 -3.15
C SER A 216 -29.11 7.13 -4.21
N ALA A 217 -29.01 7.51 -5.50
CA ALA A 217 -29.57 6.74 -6.60
C ALA A 217 -28.88 5.39 -6.82
N TYR A 218 -27.65 5.23 -6.29
CA TYR A 218 -26.84 4.02 -6.46
C TYR A 218 -26.95 3.05 -5.28
N PHE A 219 -27.59 3.42 -4.17
CA PHE A 219 -27.54 2.61 -2.95
C PHE A 219 -28.12 1.21 -3.10
N THR A 220 -29.08 1.01 -4.00
CA THR A 220 -29.69 -0.30 -4.27
C THR A 220 -29.06 -1.04 -5.45
N ILE A 221 -28.48 -0.32 -6.41
CA ILE A 221 -27.98 -0.85 -7.68
C ILE A 221 -26.45 -0.94 -7.77
N SER A 222 -25.74 -0.62 -6.69
CA SER A 222 -24.28 -0.78 -6.62
C SER A 222 -23.88 -1.67 -5.44
N SER A 223 -22.77 -2.35 -5.61
CA SER A 223 -22.20 -3.29 -4.65
C SER A 223 -21.64 -2.57 -3.44
N ARG A 224 -21.83 -3.18 -2.27
CA ARG A 224 -21.13 -2.84 -1.04
C ARG A 224 -19.75 -3.51 -0.98
N PRO A 225 -18.85 -3.06 -0.09
CA PRO A 225 -17.69 -3.85 0.29
C PRO A 225 -18.09 -5.26 0.75
N GLY A 226 -17.20 -6.22 0.52
CA GLY A 226 -17.44 -7.65 0.72
C GLY A 226 -17.84 -8.02 2.14
N ALA A 227 -18.59 -9.12 2.26
CA ALA A 227 -19.13 -9.60 3.54
C ALA A 227 -18.05 -9.95 4.58
N VAL A 228 -16.81 -10.16 4.16
CA VAL A 228 -15.64 -10.39 5.03
C VAL A 228 -15.45 -9.28 6.07
N PHE A 229 -15.92 -8.05 5.81
CA PHE A 229 -15.85 -6.93 6.76
C PHE A 229 -17.10 -6.76 7.63
N TYR A 230 -18.25 -7.34 7.27
CA TYR A 230 -19.53 -7.15 7.98
C TYR A 230 -19.88 -8.33 8.90
N GLY A 231 -19.32 -9.51 8.62
CA GLY A 231 -19.65 -10.76 9.30
C GLY A 231 -20.94 -11.44 8.87
N ALA A 232 -21.70 -10.81 7.96
CA ALA A 232 -22.84 -11.36 7.22
C ALA A 232 -22.98 -10.67 5.85
N THR A 233 -23.72 -11.28 4.93
CA THR A 233 -24.01 -10.76 3.56
C THR A 233 -25.19 -9.79 3.51
N VAL A 234 -25.83 -9.46 4.64
CA VAL A 234 -27.08 -8.68 4.68
C VAL A 234 -27.03 -7.59 5.76
N TYR A 235 -27.39 -6.37 5.41
CA TYR A 235 -27.62 -5.27 6.36
C TYR A 235 -28.99 -5.44 7.04
N SER A 236 -29.03 -6.12 8.19
CA SER A 236 -30.08 -6.05 9.22
C SER A 236 -29.92 -7.17 10.24
N CYS A 237 -28.71 -7.39 10.76
CA CYS A 237 -28.55 -8.37 11.82
C CYS A 237 -27.90 -7.78 13.08
N PRO A 238 -28.64 -6.94 13.83
CA PRO A 238 -28.23 -6.49 15.15
C PRO A 238 -27.93 -7.65 16.13
N THR A 239 -28.45 -8.84 15.85
CA THR A 239 -28.29 -10.09 16.61
C THR A 239 -27.24 -11.05 16.07
N CYS A 240 -26.57 -10.74 14.95
CA CYS A 240 -25.49 -11.56 14.41
C CYS A 240 -24.22 -11.30 15.23
N GLY A 241 -24.09 -11.97 16.37
CA GLY A 241 -22.91 -11.93 17.23
C GLY A 241 -21.59 -12.37 16.58
N ALA A 242 -21.57 -12.67 15.28
CA ALA A 242 -20.38 -13.02 14.53
C ALA A 242 -19.65 -11.75 14.04
N ARG A 243 -18.92 -11.11 14.95
CA ARG A 243 -17.92 -10.06 14.65
C ARG A 243 -16.71 -10.61 13.86
N THR A 244 -16.91 -11.48 12.88
CA THR A 244 -15.82 -12.17 12.16
C THR A 244 -14.91 -11.18 11.44
N GLY A 245 -15.48 -10.09 10.88
CA GLY A 245 -14.72 -8.99 10.30
C GLY A 245 -13.88 -8.20 11.32
N ALA A 246 -14.22 -8.24 12.61
CA ALA A 246 -13.47 -7.51 13.65
C ALA A 246 -12.06 -8.05 13.87
N LYS A 247 -11.85 -9.32 13.56
CA LYS A 247 -10.54 -9.99 13.64
C LYS A 247 -9.81 -10.02 12.30
N TYR A 248 -10.47 -9.56 11.22
CA TYR A 248 -9.87 -9.60 9.89
C TYR A 248 -8.61 -8.74 9.89
N PRO A 249 -7.45 -9.25 9.46
CA PRO A 249 -6.19 -8.50 9.56
C PRO A 249 -6.19 -7.28 8.65
N SER A 250 -5.36 -6.28 8.99
CA SER A 250 -4.98 -5.23 8.04
C SER A 250 -3.63 -5.57 7.40
N PHE A 251 -3.60 -5.61 6.07
CA PHE A 251 -2.41 -5.97 5.32
C PHE A 251 -1.45 -4.77 5.21
N ALA A 252 -0.28 -4.83 5.86
CA ALA A 252 0.74 -3.80 5.74
C ALA A 252 1.59 -3.99 4.47
N LEU A 253 2.01 -5.24 4.21
CA LEU A 253 2.73 -5.64 3.00
C LEU A 253 2.59 -7.16 2.78
N THR A 254 2.30 -7.58 1.55
CA THR A 254 1.92 -8.97 1.24
C THR A 254 2.84 -9.62 0.23
N TYR A 255 2.82 -10.95 0.19
CA TYR A 255 3.54 -11.75 -0.77
C TYR A 255 3.07 -11.51 -2.21
N ALA A 256 1.78 -11.25 -2.41
CA ALA A 256 1.25 -10.83 -3.71
C ALA A 256 1.96 -9.56 -4.18
N GLU A 257 2.08 -8.56 -3.31
CA GLU A 257 2.79 -7.33 -3.63
C GLU A 257 4.27 -7.55 -3.93
N VAL A 258 4.98 -8.35 -3.10
CA VAL A 258 6.39 -8.70 -3.37
C VAL A 258 6.54 -9.41 -4.71
N SER A 259 5.63 -10.33 -5.04
CA SER A 259 5.65 -11.05 -6.32
C SER A 259 5.50 -10.09 -7.49
N PHE A 260 4.61 -9.09 -7.40
CA PHE A 260 4.48 -8.06 -8.43
C PHE A 260 5.67 -7.10 -8.49
N ILE A 261 6.30 -6.76 -7.36
CA ILE A 261 7.55 -5.99 -7.35
C ILE A 261 8.65 -6.76 -8.09
N LEU A 262 8.79 -8.06 -7.81
CA LEU A 262 9.79 -8.89 -8.48
C LEU A 262 9.45 -9.13 -9.95
N ALA A 263 8.16 -9.25 -10.31
CA ALA A 263 7.74 -9.37 -11.70
C ALA A 263 8.12 -8.12 -12.51
N GLU A 264 7.88 -6.93 -11.96
CA GLU A 264 8.28 -5.68 -12.60
C GLU A 264 9.80 -5.56 -12.68
N ALA A 265 10.52 -5.92 -11.61
CA ALA A 265 11.97 -5.92 -11.63
C ALA A 265 12.55 -6.89 -12.67
N ALA A 266 11.95 -8.07 -12.84
CA ALA A 266 12.35 -9.06 -13.85
C ALA A 266 12.08 -8.54 -15.27
N GLU A 267 10.93 -7.89 -15.50
CA GLU A 267 10.59 -7.28 -16.79
C GLU A 267 11.53 -6.11 -17.14
N ARG A 268 12.03 -5.39 -16.12
CA ARG A 268 13.06 -4.37 -16.27
C ARG A 268 14.49 -4.93 -16.39
N GLY A 269 14.67 -6.25 -16.28
CA GLY A 269 15.99 -6.90 -16.29
C GLY A 269 16.84 -6.64 -15.04
N TRP A 270 16.23 -6.18 -13.95
CA TRP A 270 16.94 -5.83 -12.71
C TRP A 270 17.30 -7.05 -11.86
N VAL A 271 16.48 -8.09 -11.96
CA VAL A 271 16.64 -9.36 -11.25
C VAL A 271 16.54 -10.51 -12.26
N THR A 272 17.50 -11.42 -12.25
CA THR A 272 17.54 -12.57 -13.17
C THR A 272 17.43 -13.91 -12.44
N THR A 273 17.65 -13.94 -11.14
CA THR A 273 17.63 -15.16 -10.30
C THR A 273 16.32 -15.36 -9.55
N ALA A 274 15.42 -14.36 -9.55
CA ALA A 274 14.14 -14.41 -8.83
C ALA A 274 13.03 -15.15 -9.60
N GLY A 275 13.25 -15.49 -10.87
CA GLY A 275 12.25 -16.06 -11.78
C GLY A 275 11.95 -15.16 -12.97
N THR A 276 11.15 -15.65 -13.93
CA THR A 276 10.73 -14.86 -15.08
C THR A 276 9.59 -13.90 -14.69
N ALA A 277 9.46 -12.77 -15.40
CA ALA A 277 8.39 -11.81 -15.16
C ALA A 277 6.99 -12.46 -15.24
N ALA A 278 6.77 -13.35 -16.22
CA ALA A 278 5.52 -14.09 -16.38
C ALA A 278 5.21 -15.00 -15.19
N ALA A 279 6.20 -15.74 -14.68
CA ALA A 279 6.01 -16.64 -13.54
C ALA A 279 5.69 -15.85 -12.26
N LEU A 280 6.43 -14.77 -11.99
CA LEU A 280 6.23 -13.91 -10.83
C LEU A 280 4.89 -13.14 -10.90
N TYR A 281 4.46 -12.74 -12.09
CA TYR A 281 3.16 -12.15 -12.32
C TYR A 281 2.01 -13.12 -11.97
N ASN A 282 2.06 -14.35 -12.47
CA ASN A 282 1.07 -15.37 -12.15
C ASN A 282 1.09 -15.73 -10.66
N GLN A 283 2.28 -15.80 -10.06
CA GLN A 283 2.46 -16.01 -8.63
C GLN A 283 1.80 -14.89 -7.80
N GLY A 284 1.93 -13.63 -8.23
CA GLY A 284 1.26 -12.50 -7.58
C GLY A 284 -0.26 -12.59 -7.64
N ILE A 285 -0.82 -12.99 -8.78
CA ILE A 285 -2.28 -13.20 -8.93
C ILE A 285 -2.75 -14.32 -8.01
N GLN A 286 -2.10 -15.49 -8.05
CA GLN A 286 -2.45 -16.63 -7.21
C GLN A 286 -2.32 -16.27 -5.73
N ALA A 287 -1.21 -15.65 -5.32
CA ALA A 287 -1.01 -15.21 -3.94
C ALA A 287 -2.09 -14.23 -3.49
N SER A 288 -2.54 -13.32 -4.37
CA SER A 288 -3.65 -12.41 -4.08
C SER A 288 -4.96 -13.19 -3.89
N MET A 289 -5.28 -14.15 -4.74
CA MET A 289 -6.50 -14.94 -4.63
C MET A 289 -6.49 -15.80 -3.35
N ASP A 290 -5.37 -16.44 -3.04
CA ASP A 290 -5.17 -17.24 -1.84
C ASP A 290 -5.28 -16.41 -0.56
N GLN A 291 -4.68 -15.21 -0.55
CA GLN A 291 -4.75 -14.27 0.59
C GLN A 291 -6.19 -13.93 0.94
N TRP A 292 -7.05 -13.76 -0.07
CA TRP A 292 -8.45 -13.41 0.10
C TRP A 292 -9.36 -14.63 0.23
N GLY A 293 -8.81 -15.85 0.19
CA GLY A 293 -9.57 -17.08 0.40
C GLY A 293 -10.49 -17.44 -0.77
N VAL A 294 -10.11 -17.12 -2.01
CA VAL A 294 -10.82 -17.59 -3.20
C VAL A 294 -10.63 -19.11 -3.31
N THR A 295 -11.72 -19.87 -3.22
CA THR A 295 -11.68 -21.34 -3.18
C THR A 295 -12.11 -22.03 -4.48
N ASP A 296 -12.74 -21.30 -5.42
CA ASP A 296 -13.17 -21.87 -6.70
C ASP A 296 -11.99 -22.02 -7.66
N ALA A 297 -11.36 -23.21 -7.62
CA ALA A 297 -10.22 -23.54 -8.46
C ALA A 297 -10.51 -23.47 -9.97
N ALA A 298 -11.76 -23.73 -10.39
CA ALA A 298 -12.14 -23.66 -11.80
C ALA A 298 -12.19 -22.21 -12.28
N ALA A 299 -12.77 -21.31 -11.47
CA ALA A 299 -12.77 -19.87 -11.75
C ALA A 299 -11.35 -19.29 -11.78
N VAL A 300 -10.49 -19.67 -10.84
CA VAL A 300 -9.06 -19.26 -10.84
C VAL A 300 -8.35 -19.73 -12.10
N THR A 301 -8.55 -21.00 -12.49
CA THR A 301 -7.94 -21.57 -13.70
C THR A 301 -8.44 -20.86 -14.97
N ALA A 302 -9.75 -20.60 -15.06
CA ALA A 302 -10.33 -19.87 -16.18
C ALA A 302 -9.77 -18.45 -16.30
N TYR A 303 -9.65 -17.75 -15.17
CA TYR A 303 -9.07 -16.41 -15.11
C TYR A 303 -7.61 -16.39 -15.61
N LEU A 304 -6.76 -17.26 -15.07
CA LEU A 304 -5.34 -17.33 -15.45
C LEU A 304 -5.13 -17.72 -16.93
N ASN A 305 -6.12 -18.39 -17.54
CA ASN A 305 -6.08 -18.82 -18.94
C ASN A 305 -6.73 -17.83 -19.91
N ASP A 306 -7.26 -16.68 -19.46
CA ASP A 306 -7.76 -15.64 -20.37
C ASP A 306 -6.58 -15.05 -21.18
N SER A 307 -6.39 -15.59 -22.38
CA SER A 307 -5.34 -15.21 -23.33
C SER A 307 -5.43 -13.76 -23.84
N VAL A 308 -6.59 -13.12 -23.69
CA VAL A 308 -6.82 -11.77 -24.18
C VAL A 308 -6.40 -10.76 -23.14
N ASN A 309 -6.82 -10.92 -21.88
CA ASN A 309 -6.63 -9.88 -20.86
C ASN A 309 -5.64 -10.24 -19.76
N ILE A 310 -5.55 -11.53 -19.37
CA ILE A 310 -4.84 -11.94 -18.16
C ILE A 310 -3.46 -12.53 -18.47
N VAL A 311 -3.33 -13.39 -19.48
CA VAL A 311 -2.04 -14.01 -19.83
C VAL A 311 -0.99 -12.93 -20.12
N TYR A 312 0.19 -13.09 -19.52
CA TYR A 312 1.27 -12.12 -19.56
C TYR A 312 1.82 -11.89 -20.97
N LYS A 313 1.96 -10.62 -21.39
CA LYS A 313 2.37 -10.23 -22.76
C LYS A 313 3.79 -9.69 -22.91
N GLY A 314 4.54 -9.53 -21.81
CA GLY A 314 5.88 -8.92 -21.81
C GLY A 314 5.89 -7.46 -22.30
N GLY A 315 7.05 -6.81 -22.25
CA GLY A 315 7.25 -5.41 -22.58
C GLY A 315 6.38 -4.44 -21.79
N THR A 316 6.11 -3.28 -22.39
CA THR A 316 5.16 -2.29 -21.85
C THR A 316 3.77 -2.88 -21.54
N PRO A 317 3.16 -3.74 -22.37
CA PRO A 317 1.91 -4.42 -22.00
C PRO A 317 2.03 -5.24 -20.71
N GLY A 318 3.12 -5.99 -20.54
CA GLY A 318 3.40 -6.76 -19.34
C GLY A 318 3.53 -5.89 -18.09
N LEU A 319 4.23 -4.76 -18.18
CA LEU A 319 4.30 -3.79 -17.07
C LEU A 319 2.91 -3.28 -16.67
N ARG A 320 2.04 -2.96 -17.64
CA ARG A 320 0.65 -2.53 -17.35
C ARG A 320 -0.13 -3.63 -16.65
N GLN A 321 0.00 -4.88 -17.10
CA GLN A 321 -0.65 -6.03 -16.46
C GLN A 321 -0.17 -6.18 -15.01
N ILE A 322 1.14 -6.11 -14.76
CA ILE A 322 1.71 -6.17 -13.40
C ILE A 322 1.16 -5.04 -12.52
N ALA A 323 1.17 -3.79 -13.02
CA ALA A 323 0.68 -2.65 -12.25
C ALA A 323 -0.81 -2.74 -11.94
N LEU A 324 -1.64 -3.18 -12.90
CA LEU A 324 -3.07 -3.35 -12.70
C LEU A 324 -3.36 -4.43 -11.65
N GLN A 325 -2.73 -5.60 -11.79
CA GLN A 325 -2.91 -6.70 -10.84
C GLN A 325 -2.38 -6.35 -9.45
N LYS A 326 -1.28 -5.61 -9.34
CA LYS A 326 -0.78 -5.05 -8.09
C LYS A 326 -1.78 -4.07 -7.47
N TRP A 327 -2.35 -3.17 -8.27
CA TRP A 327 -3.35 -2.21 -7.81
C TRP A 327 -4.61 -2.91 -7.26
N ILE A 328 -5.09 -3.96 -7.94
CA ILE A 328 -6.21 -4.80 -7.47
C ILE A 328 -5.82 -5.50 -6.16
N ALA A 329 -4.63 -6.09 -6.08
CA ALA A 329 -4.15 -6.81 -4.88
C ALA A 329 -3.95 -5.90 -3.66
N LEU A 330 -3.74 -4.60 -3.88
CA LEU A 330 -3.65 -3.57 -2.83
C LEU A 330 -5.01 -3.13 -2.28
N TYR A 331 -6.11 -3.81 -2.62
CA TYR A 331 -7.43 -3.59 -2.01
C TYR A 331 -7.32 -3.57 -0.47
N THR A 332 -7.97 -2.59 0.17
CA THR A 332 -7.83 -2.18 1.60
C THR A 332 -6.55 -1.45 2.02
N ASN A 333 -5.52 -1.39 1.17
CA ASN A 333 -4.32 -0.57 1.40
C ASN A 333 -4.31 0.65 0.46
N GLY A 334 -5.30 1.53 0.65
CA GLY A 334 -5.61 2.62 -0.29
C GLY A 334 -4.47 3.61 -0.54
N VAL A 335 -3.63 3.92 0.46
CA VAL A 335 -2.49 4.83 0.25
C VAL A 335 -1.43 4.20 -0.65
N GLN A 336 -1.18 2.90 -0.52
CA GLN A 336 -0.25 2.19 -1.38
C GLN A 336 -0.81 2.02 -2.79
N ALA A 337 -2.10 1.69 -2.93
CA ALA A 337 -2.78 1.65 -4.23
C ALA A 337 -2.75 3.02 -4.94
N TRP A 338 -2.97 4.11 -4.20
CA TRP A 338 -2.89 5.47 -4.73
C TRP A 338 -1.47 5.87 -5.10
N ALA A 339 -0.45 5.45 -4.32
CA ALA A 339 0.94 5.68 -4.67
C ALA A 339 1.37 4.88 -5.92
N GLU A 340 0.92 3.63 -6.08
CA GLU A 340 1.14 2.85 -7.30
C GLU A 340 0.45 3.45 -8.51
N TRP A 341 -0.81 3.87 -8.38
CA TRP A 341 -1.50 4.54 -9.48
C TRP A 341 -0.79 5.84 -9.88
N ARG A 342 -0.35 6.66 -8.92
CA ARG A 342 0.42 7.89 -9.23
C ARG A 342 1.69 7.57 -10.02
N ARG A 343 2.46 6.58 -9.54
CA ARG A 343 3.73 6.15 -10.15
C ARG A 343 3.54 5.57 -11.55
N THR A 344 2.51 4.74 -11.75
CA THR A 344 2.33 3.91 -12.96
C THR A 344 1.27 4.43 -13.91
N CYS A 345 0.37 5.29 -13.45
CA CYS A 345 -0.85 5.70 -14.14
C CYS A 345 -1.80 4.54 -14.50
N VAL A 346 -1.71 3.41 -13.80
CA VAL A 346 -2.56 2.23 -13.98
C VAL A 346 -3.44 2.03 -12.73
N PRO A 347 -4.77 1.85 -12.88
CA PRO A 347 -5.53 1.84 -14.13
C PRO A 347 -5.65 3.23 -14.78
N GLU A 348 -5.62 3.27 -16.11
CA GLU A 348 -5.80 4.50 -16.91
C GLU A 348 -7.24 5.04 -16.85
N THR A 349 -8.19 4.16 -16.50
CA THR A 349 -9.61 4.48 -16.36
C THR A 349 -9.93 5.29 -15.11
N LEU A 350 -8.96 5.47 -14.19
CA LEU A 350 -9.14 6.34 -13.04
C LEU A 350 -9.05 7.81 -13.46
N VAL A 351 -10.21 8.45 -13.51
CA VAL A 351 -10.41 9.85 -13.86
C VAL A 351 -11.22 10.56 -12.77
N PRO A 352 -11.25 11.91 -12.72
CA PRO A 352 -12.16 12.63 -11.83
C PRO A 352 -13.60 12.18 -12.04
N GLY A 353 -14.36 12.13 -10.95
CA GLY A 353 -15.78 11.78 -11.01
C GLY A 353 -16.65 12.90 -11.60
N PRO A 354 -17.92 12.60 -11.91
CA PRO A 354 -18.83 13.54 -12.58
C PRO A 354 -19.07 14.85 -11.81
N ASP A 355 -19.08 14.81 -10.46
CA ASP A 355 -19.27 16.00 -9.63
C ASP A 355 -17.96 16.45 -8.96
N ALA A 356 -16.80 16.06 -9.49
CA ALA A 356 -15.51 16.47 -8.96
C ALA A 356 -15.29 17.98 -9.13
N VAL A 357 -14.84 18.64 -8.06
CA VAL A 357 -14.52 20.09 -8.09
C VAL A 357 -13.23 20.36 -8.90
N GLN A 358 -12.33 19.38 -8.96
CA GLN A 358 -11.08 19.49 -9.72
C GLN A 358 -11.14 18.60 -10.97
N ASN A 359 -10.59 19.11 -12.07
CA ASN A 359 -10.48 18.38 -13.34
C ASN A 359 -9.34 17.34 -13.36
N THR A 360 -8.72 17.09 -12.20
CA THR A 360 -7.61 16.13 -12.05
C THR A 360 -7.79 15.33 -10.77
N VAL A 361 -7.44 14.04 -10.81
CA VAL A 361 -7.39 13.21 -9.59
C VAL A 361 -6.24 13.71 -8.71
N PRO A 362 -6.45 13.97 -7.39
CA PRO A 362 -5.41 14.43 -6.50
C PRO A 362 -4.16 13.55 -6.51
N ARG A 363 -3.00 14.20 -6.48
CA ARG A 363 -1.64 13.62 -6.56
C ARG A 363 -0.90 13.71 -5.23
N ARG A 364 -1.33 14.61 -4.35
CA ARG A 364 -0.86 14.78 -2.96
C ARG A 364 -1.93 15.43 -2.11
N TYR A 365 -1.72 15.46 -0.80
CA TYR A 365 -2.46 16.34 0.11
C TYR A 365 -1.75 17.69 0.23
N GLN A 366 -2.53 18.73 0.52
CA GLN A 366 -1.99 20.00 0.98
C GLN A 366 -1.47 19.87 2.40
N TYR A 367 -0.53 20.72 2.79
CA TYR A 367 -0.14 20.81 4.18
C TYR A 367 -1.30 21.33 5.04
N SER A 368 -1.32 20.91 6.31
CA SER A 368 -2.30 21.41 7.25
C SER A 368 -2.11 22.91 7.46
N ILE A 369 -3.22 23.66 7.52
CA ILE A 369 -3.20 25.09 7.87
C ILE A 369 -2.52 25.36 9.23
N ARG A 370 -2.46 24.36 10.11
CA ARG A 370 -1.74 24.46 11.39
C ARG A 370 -0.23 24.56 11.18
N GLU A 371 0.33 23.81 10.23
CA GLU A 371 1.76 23.87 9.90
C GLU A 371 2.17 25.28 9.42
N LEU A 372 1.31 25.91 8.63
CA LEU A 372 1.49 27.31 8.22
C LEU A 372 1.43 28.30 9.39
N SER A 373 0.81 27.92 10.51
CA SER A 373 0.71 28.77 11.70
C SER A 373 1.87 28.57 12.68
N VAL A 374 2.41 27.34 12.78
CA VAL A 374 3.40 26.97 13.81
C VAL A 374 4.81 26.75 13.27
N ASN A 375 4.98 26.56 11.95
CA ASN A 375 6.27 26.25 11.32
C ASN A 375 6.40 26.90 9.92
N GLU A 376 5.83 28.11 9.78
CA GLU A 376 5.60 28.78 8.49
C GLU A 376 6.85 28.86 7.59
N ALA A 377 8.00 29.25 8.17
CA ALA A 377 9.23 29.43 7.41
C ALA A 377 9.71 28.13 6.73
N ASN A 378 9.63 27.00 7.44
CA ASN A 378 10.02 25.69 6.91
C ASN A 378 9.01 25.16 5.91
N VAL A 379 7.71 25.40 6.11
CA VAL A 379 6.68 25.06 5.12
C VAL A 379 6.90 25.84 3.82
N LYS A 380 7.17 27.16 3.91
CA LYS A 380 7.49 27.99 2.73
C LYS A 380 8.73 27.50 2.00
N ALA A 381 9.77 27.08 2.72
CA ALA A 381 10.97 26.51 2.12
C ALA A 381 10.68 25.19 1.39
N ALA A 382 9.85 24.31 1.96
CA ALA A 382 9.42 23.07 1.31
C ALA A 382 8.61 23.35 0.04
N VAL A 383 7.63 24.26 0.09
CA VAL A 383 6.81 24.68 -1.06
C VAL A 383 7.67 25.29 -2.17
N ALA A 384 8.67 26.11 -1.82
CA ALA A 384 9.59 26.69 -2.81
C ALA A 384 10.40 25.62 -3.56
N ARG A 385 10.72 24.49 -2.91
CA ARG A 385 11.53 23.41 -3.47
C ARG A 385 10.72 22.39 -4.26
N GLN A 386 9.61 21.91 -3.74
CA GLN A 386 8.83 20.82 -4.35
C GLN A 386 7.70 21.31 -5.28
N GLY A 387 7.40 22.60 -5.26
CA GLY A 387 6.28 23.20 -6.00
C GLY A 387 5.09 23.62 -5.11
N PRO A 388 4.06 24.23 -5.72
CA PRO A 388 2.95 24.86 -4.99
C PRO A 388 2.19 23.84 -4.13
N ASP A 389 1.66 24.29 -2.99
CA ASP A 389 0.87 23.45 -2.08
C ASP A 389 -0.57 23.27 -2.57
N VAL A 390 -0.74 22.49 -3.65
CA VAL A 390 -2.02 22.18 -4.28
C VAL A 390 -2.13 20.66 -4.53
N PHE A 391 -3.36 20.15 -4.60
CA PHE A 391 -3.62 18.72 -4.78
C PHE A 391 -3.03 18.13 -6.07
N SER A 392 -2.78 18.94 -7.10
CA SER A 392 -2.25 18.50 -8.40
C SER A 392 -0.71 18.47 -8.48
N THR A 393 0.00 19.04 -7.49
CA THR A 393 1.47 19.04 -7.47
C THR A 393 2.00 17.60 -7.37
N ARG A 394 2.99 17.30 -8.20
CA ARG A 394 3.59 15.97 -8.28
C ARG A 394 4.60 15.75 -7.16
N MET A 395 4.64 14.51 -6.68
CA MET A 395 5.67 14.04 -5.75
C MET A 395 7.00 13.85 -6.49
N TYR A 396 8.12 13.82 -5.77
CA TYR A 396 9.45 13.59 -6.38
C TYR A 396 9.51 12.29 -7.19
N TRP A 397 8.98 11.19 -6.63
CA TRP A 397 8.93 9.89 -7.30
C TRP A 397 7.81 9.77 -8.34
N ASP A 398 6.87 10.71 -8.34
CA ASP A 398 5.66 10.73 -9.16
C ASP A 398 5.88 11.56 -10.45
N ASN A 399 7.08 11.44 -11.01
CA ASN A 399 7.47 12.08 -12.25
C ASN A 399 7.19 11.19 -13.46
N ASN A 400 7.07 11.80 -14.64
CA ASN A 400 6.85 11.04 -15.87
C ASN A 400 8.02 10.08 -16.10
N PRO A 401 7.77 8.77 -16.31
CA PRO A 401 8.84 7.84 -16.62
C PRO A 401 9.51 8.28 -17.93
N THR A 402 10.76 8.70 -17.82
CA THR A 402 11.63 9.00 -18.97
C THR A 402 12.49 7.80 -19.38
N ALA A 403 12.59 6.79 -18.50
CA ALA A 403 13.34 5.56 -18.71
C ALA A 403 12.43 4.39 -19.13
N ALA A 404 12.86 3.64 -20.15
CA ALA A 404 12.15 2.46 -20.64
C ALA A 404 12.34 1.22 -19.72
N PRO A 405 11.36 0.29 -19.67
CA PRO A 405 10.06 0.38 -20.32
C PRO A 405 9.15 1.34 -19.53
N THR A 406 8.52 2.27 -20.25
CA THR A 406 7.66 3.30 -19.65
C THR A 406 6.23 2.78 -19.54
N TYR A 407 5.54 3.12 -18.45
CA TYR A 407 4.08 3.11 -18.44
C TYR A 407 3.55 4.14 -19.46
N PRO A 408 2.40 3.92 -20.11
CA PRO A 408 1.87 4.77 -21.18
C PRO A 408 1.62 6.23 -20.77
N GLY A 409 1.51 7.07 -21.82
CA GLY A 409 1.76 8.52 -21.83
C GLY A 409 0.68 9.49 -21.29
N PRO A 410 0.50 10.67 -21.92
CA PRO A 410 0.26 11.94 -21.23
C PRO A 410 -1.12 12.20 -20.57
N THR A 411 -2.03 11.23 -20.54
CA THR A 411 -3.43 11.45 -20.10
C THR A 411 -3.73 10.99 -18.67
N CYS A 412 -2.71 10.60 -17.90
CA CYS A 412 -2.84 10.15 -16.50
C CYS A 412 -3.69 11.09 -15.61
N GLY A 413 -4.89 10.65 -15.23
CA GLY A 413 -5.86 11.45 -14.45
C GLY A 413 -6.27 12.78 -15.10
N THR A 414 -6.06 12.87 -16.42
CA THR A 414 -6.12 14.00 -17.36
C THR A 414 -5.45 15.30 -16.90
N ARG A 415 -4.12 15.20 -16.75
CA ARG A 415 -3.10 16.24 -16.50
C ARG A 415 -3.52 17.71 -16.71
N PRO A 416 -3.17 18.62 -15.78
CA PRO A 416 -3.04 20.04 -16.10
C PRO A 416 -1.86 20.27 -17.07
#